data_AF-A0A5B3GHA0-F1
#
_entry.id   AF-A0A5B3GHA0-F1
#
_cell.length_a   1.000
_cell.length_b   1.000
_cell.length_c   1.000
_cell.angle_alpha   90.00
_cell.angle_beta   90.00
_cell.angle_gamma   90.00
#
_symmetry.space_group_name_H-M   'P 1'
#
loop_
_entity.id
_entity.type
_entity.pdbx_description
1 polymer ?
#
loop_
_entity_poly.entity_id
_entity_poly.type
_entity_poly.pdbx_seq_one_letter_code
_entity_poly.pdbx_strand_id
1 'polypeptide(L)'
;MNNTTKFLYHITEVGNLEAIRKNGLKCDSEGYIYLFEDKKFTDLMGIRGNVRDHIAINQICVFDKVGLLKIAVGDLLNQLEPDNVDESCAQFQYRIKMNLIPRDRIVNTEIVHVNNPWKEFFEKNHVEEVIGFPEE
;
A
#
# COMPACT_ATOMS: atom_id res chain seq x y z
N MET A 1 7.13 8.17 -29.35
CA MET A 1 6.20 7.52 -28.40
C MET A 1 6.11 8.42 -27.19
N ASN A 2 4.92 8.97 -26.90
CA ASN A 2 4.71 9.73 -25.66
C ASN A 2 4.68 8.71 -24.52
N ASN A 3 5.80 8.53 -23.82
CA ASN A 3 5.84 7.77 -22.57
C ASN A 3 5.14 8.62 -21.50
N THR A 4 3.81 8.51 -21.43
CA THR A 4 3.06 9.02 -20.28
C THR A 4 3.57 8.28 -19.06
N THR A 5 4.29 8.98 -18.18
CA THR A 5 4.85 8.37 -16.97
C THR A 5 3.68 7.95 -16.08
N LYS A 6 3.43 6.64 -15.97
CA LYS A 6 2.46 6.10 -15.02
C LYS A 6 3.08 6.14 -13.62
N PHE A 7 2.24 6.47 -12.64
CA PHE A 7 2.61 6.44 -11.23
C PHE A 7 1.80 5.37 -10.52
N LEU A 8 2.46 4.59 -9.68
CA LEU A 8 1.83 3.73 -8.68
C LEU A 8 2.30 4.14 -7.28
N TYR A 9 1.66 3.58 -6.27
CA TYR A 9 1.89 3.94 -4.88
C TYR A 9 2.31 2.74 -4.05
N HIS A 10 3.05 3.00 -2.98
CA HIS A 10 3.36 2.02 -1.93
C HIS A 10 3.05 2.65 -0.59
N ILE A 11 2.58 1.86 0.38
CA ILE A 11 2.41 2.29 1.76
C ILE A 11 3.38 1.55 2.66
N THR A 12 3.89 2.26 3.65
CA THR A 12 4.82 1.74 4.65
C THR A 12 4.59 2.44 5.98
N GLU A 13 5.20 1.96 7.05
CA GLU A 13 5.23 2.66 8.32
C GLU A 13 5.94 4.02 8.20
N VAL A 14 5.45 5.03 8.92
CA VAL A 14 6.00 6.40 8.87
C VAL A 14 7.51 6.41 9.20
N GLY A 15 7.96 5.55 10.12
CA GLY A 15 9.38 5.45 10.50
C GLY A 15 10.32 5.05 9.36
N ASN A 16 9.81 4.37 8.33
CA ASN A 16 10.62 3.90 7.20
C ASN A 16 10.86 4.97 6.14
N LEU A 17 10.08 6.06 6.14
CA LEU A 17 10.12 7.07 5.08
C LEU A 17 11.50 7.69 4.90
N GLU A 18 12.21 8.01 5.99
CA GLU A 18 13.54 8.63 5.89
C GLU A 18 14.56 7.68 5.27
N ALA A 19 14.55 6.41 5.68
CA ALA A 19 15.42 5.39 5.13
C ALA A 19 15.15 5.16 3.64
N ILE A 20 13.87 5.10 3.25
CA ILE A 20 13.47 4.89 1.85
C ILE A 20 13.84 6.11 0.97
N ARG A 21 13.66 7.33 1.47
CA ARG A 21 14.10 8.56 0.77
C ARG A 21 15.60 8.54 0.46
N LYS A 22 16.41 8.02 1.38
CA LYS A 22 17.87 7.95 1.22
C LYS A 22 18.30 6.80 0.31
N ASN A 23 17.69 5.62 0.49
CA ASN A 23 18.22 4.36 0.00
C ASN A 23 17.38 3.70 -1.10
N GLY A 24 16.17 4.17 -1.36
CA GLY A 24 15.18 3.48 -2.19
C GLY A 24 14.33 2.49 -1.39
N LEU A 25 13.37 1.87 -2.08
CA LEU A 25 12.41 0.92 -1.49
C LEU A 25 12.87 -0.50 -1.76
N LYS A 26 13.21 -1.24 -0.69
CA LYS A 26 13.61 -2.65 -0.76
C LYS A 26 12.37 -3.55 -0.83
N CYS A 27 12.57 -4.75 -1.39
CA CYS A 27 11.56 -5.80 -1.29
C CYS A 27 11.38 -6.32 0.13
N ASP A 28 10.31 -7.09 0.29
CA ASP A 28 10.08 -7.95 1.44
C ASP A 28 11.00 -9.20 1.43
N SER A 29 10.74 -10.13 2.35
CA SER A 29 11.45 -11.41 2.45
C SER A 29 11.20 -12.37 1.28
N GLU A 30 10.12 -12.18 0.52
CA GLU A 30 9.77 -13.01 -0.64
C GLU A 30 10.35 -12.47 -1.96
N GLY A 31 10.97 -11.28 -1.91
CA GLY A 31 11.56 -10.61 -3.06
C GLY A 31 10.57 -9.77 -3.86
N TYR A 32 9.43 -9.42 -3.26
CA TYR A 32 8.39 -8.60 -3.88
C TYR A 32 8.36 -7.18 -3.34
N ILE A 33 8.00 -6.25 -4.21
CA ILE A 33 7.59 -4.90 -3.84
C ILE A 33 6.14 -4.72 -4.28
N TYR A 34 5.28 -4.39 -3.32
CA TYR A 34 3.84 -4.20 -3.54
C TYR A 34 3.56 -2.76 -3.96
N LEU A 35 2.72 -2.61 -4.98
CA LEU A 35 2.38 -1.33 -5.58
C LEU A 35 0.87 -1.30 -5.83
N PHE A 36 0.25 -0.12 -5.78
CA PHE A 36 -1.18 -0.01 -6.06
C PHE A 36 -1.56 1.30 -6.76
N GLU A 37 -2.76 1.32 -7.34
CA GLU A 37 -3.41 2.55 -7.80
C GLU A 37 -4.19 3.20 -6.65
N ASP A 38 -3.77 4.40 -6.22
CA ASP A 38 -4.49 5.17 -5.19
C ASP A 38 -5.79 5.75 -5.77
N LYS A 39 -6.88 5.00 -5.62
CA LYS A 39 -8.19 5.31 -6.20
C LYS A 39 -9.31 5.09 -5.18
N LYS A 40 -10.39 5.83 -5.38
CA LYS A 40 -11.65 5.55 -4.69
C LYS A 40 -12.31 4.32 -5.33
N PHE A 41 -12.88 3.46 -4.49
CA PHE A 41 -13.66 2.31 -4.92
C PHE A 41 -14.89 2.15 -4.04
N THR A 42 -15.81 1.28 -4.46
CA THR A 42 -16.93 0.83 -3.64
C THR A 42 -16.73 -0.66 -3.40
N ASP A 43 -16.72 -1.08 -2.14
CA ASP A 43 -16.56 -2.49 -1.80
C ASP A 43 -17.84 -3.31 -2.11
N LEU A 44 -17.76 -4.61 -1.88
CA LEU A 44 -18.88 -5.54 -2.12
C LEU A 44 -20.10 -5.28 -1.22
N MET A 45 -19.92 -4.51 -0.13
CA MET A 45 -20.98 -4.10 0.79
C MET A 45 -21.58 -2.73 0.45
N GLY A 46 -21.10 -2.07 -0.62
CA GLY A 46 -21.56 -0.74 -1.02
C GLY A 46 -20.87 0.42 -0.27
N ILE A 47 -19.86 0.14 0.54
CA ILE A 47 -19.13 1.14 1.31
C ILE A 47 -18.07 1.77 0.40
N ARG A 48 -18.07 3.11 0.36
CA ARG A 48 -17.07 3.88 -0.40
C ARG A 48 -15.78 3.96 0.40
N GLY A 49 -14.68 3.54 -0.21
CA GLY A 49 -13.35 3.56 0.38
C GLY A 49 -12.28 4.08 -0.57
N ASN A 50 -11.06 4.10 -0.09
CA ASN A 50 -9.86 4.27 -0.89
C ASN A 50 -9.01 2.99 -0.77
N VAL A 51 -8.46 2.53 -1.89
CA VAL A 51 -7.52 1.39 -1.97
C VAL A 51 -6.44 1.51 -0.89
N ARG A 52 -5.82 2.70 -0.77
CA ARG A 52 -4.78 2.96 0.23
C ARG A 52 -5.22 2.64 1.66
N ASP A 53 -6.39 3.13 2.04
CA ASP A 53 -6.89 3.00 3.41
C ASP A 53 -7.22 1.53 3.71
N HIS A 54 -7.76 0.80 2.71
CA HIS A 54 -8.00 -0.64 2.81
C HIS A 54 -6.71 -1.45 3.01
N ILE A 55 -5.66 -1.18 2.22
CA ILE A 55 -4.36 -1.86 2.36
C ILE A 55 -3.73 -1.52 3.73
N ALA A 56 -3.80 -0.25 4.16
CA ALA A 56 -3.23 0.16 5.45
C ALA A 56 -3.86 -0.59 6.63
N ILE A 57 -5.19 -0.74 6.61
CA ILE A 57 -5.95 -1.43 7.66
C ILE A 57 -5.73 -2.93 7.60
N ASN A 58 -5.92 -3.55 6.43
CA ASN A 58 -5.97 -5.01 6.33
C ASN A 58 -4.60 -5.68 6.25
N GLN A 59 -3.61 -5.02 5.65
CA GLN A 59 -2.32 -5.66 5.35
C GLN A 59 -1.18 -5.14 6.24
N ILE A 60 -1.18 -3.85 6.59
CA ILE A 60 -0.16 -3.27 7.47
C ILE A 60 -0.66 -3.18 8.92
N CYS A 61 -1.97 -3.34 9.18
CA CYS A 61 -2.57 -3.19 10.50
C CYS A 61 -2.32 -1.81 11.13
N VAL A 62 -2.32 -0.75 10.31
CA VAL A 62 -2.11 0.63 10.75
C VAL A 62 -3.40 1.43 10.63
N PHE A 63 -3.87 1.94 11.78
CA PHE A 63 -5.18 2.59 11.89
C PHE A 63 -5.14 4.13 12.01
N ASP A 64 -3.95 4.75 12.12
CA ASP A 64 -3.82 6.22 12.20
C ASP A 64 -3.14 6.82 10.98
N LYS A 65 -1.84 6.55 10.78
CA LYS A 65 -1.03 7.21 9.74
C LYS A 65 -0.06 6.25 9.08
N VAL A 66 0.05 6.36 7.76
CA VAL A 66 1.05 5.63 6.95
C VAL A 66 1.90 6.60 6.15
N GLY A 67 3.10 6.15 5.81
CA GLY A 67 3.91 6.77 4.77
C GLY A 67 3.45 6.31 3.40
N LEU A 68 3.05 7.24 2.54
CA LEU A 68 2.67 6.98 1.16
C LEU A 68 3.79 7.41 0.22
N LEU A 69 4.24 6.50 -0.64
CA LEU A 69 5.25 6.76 -1.66
C LEU A 69 4.59 6.81 -3.03
N LYS A 70 4.90 7.83 -3.81
CA LYS A 70 4.52 7.91 -5.23
C LYS A 70 5.70 7.51 -6.10
N ILE A 71 5.54 6.47 -6.89
CA ILE A 71 6.62 5.81 -7.64
C ILE A 71 6.36 5.93 -9.14
N ALA A 72 7.35 6.43 -9.88
CA ALA A 72 7.35 6.45 -11.34
C ALA A 72 7.68 5.05 -11.88
N VAL A 73 6.68 4.37 -12.44
CA VAL A 73 6.84 2.97 -12.86
C VAL A 73 7.36 2.81 -14.28
N GLY A 74 7.14 3.75 -15.21
CA GLY A 74 7.83 3.79 -16.51
C GLY A 74 7.98 2.43 -17.22
N ASP A 75 9.22 1.97 -17.38
CA ASP A 75 9.62 0.66 -17.92
C ASP A 75 9.34 -0.56 -17.02
N LEU A 76 9.09 -0.37 -15.72
CA LEU A 76 8.68 -1.41 -14.77
C LEU A 76 7.25 -1.92 -15.04
N LEU A 77 6.46 -1.22 -15.87
CA LEU A 77 5.09 -1.62 -16.21
C LEU A 77 4.98 -3.04 -16.73
N ASN A 78 5.97 -3.51 -17.50
CA ASN A 78 5.97 -4.84 -18.09
C ASN A 78 6.32 -5.95 -17.09
N GLN A 79 6.74 -5.60 -15.87
CA GLN A 79 7.12 -6.51 -14.79
C GLN A 79 6.06 -6.56 -13.68
N LEU A 80 4.99 -5.77 -13.80
CA LEU A 80 3.91 -5.76 -12.82
C LEU A 80 3.08 -7.04 -12.97
N GLU A 81 2.98 -7.78 -11.87
CA GLU A 81 2.06 -8.89 -11.71
C GLU A 81 0.84 -8.40 -10.91
N PRO A 82 -0.40 -8.75 -11.29
CA PRO A 82 -1.56 -8.52 -10.43
C PRO A 82 -1.38 -9.22 -9.08
N ASP A 83 -1.72 -8.52 -8.01
CA ASP A 83 -1.73 -9.10 -6.67
C ASP A 83 -3.11 -9.73 -6.40
N ASN A 84 -3.22 -11.03 -6.64
CA ASN A 84 -4.49 -11.77 -6.64
C ASN A 84 -4.93 -12.17 -5.22
N VAL A 85 -5.11 -11.18 -4.35
CA VAL A 85 -5.77 -11.37 -3.05
C VAL A 85 -7.30 -11.42 -3.24
N ASP A 86 -8.01 -12.19 -2.43
CA ASP A 86 -9.49 -12.26 -2.49
C ASP A 86 -10.12 -11.05 -1.78
N GLU A 87 -9.86 -9.85 -2.32
CA GLU A 87 -10.33 -8.58 -1.78
C GLU A 87 -10.91 -7.66 -2.86
N SER A 88 -11.89 -6.84 -2.48
CA SER A 88 -12.60 -5.92 -3.38
C SER A 88 -11.69 -4.91 -4.11
N CYS A 89 -10.54 -4.58 -3.52
CA CYS A 89 -9.56 -3.67 -4.12
C CYS A 89 -8.38 -4.37 -4.82
N ALA A 90 -8.35 -5.70 -4.89
CA ALA A 90 -7.25 -6.48 -5.49
C ALA A 90 -6.95 -6.10 -6.95
N GLN A 91 -7.99 -5.72 -7.72
CA GLN A 91 -7.84 -5.25 -9.11
C GLN A 91 -6.96 -4.00 -9.28
N PHE A 92 -6.67 -3.29 -8.18
CA PHE A 92 -5.83 -2.10 -8.15
C PHE A 92 -4.45 -2.37 -7.53
N GLN A 93 -4.18 -3.60 -7.11
CA GLN A 93 -2.96 -4.01 -6.44
C GLN A 93 -2.07 -4.82 -7.38
N TYR A 94 -0.78 -4.57 -7.27
CA TYR A 94 0.26 -5.17 -8.09
C TYR A 94 1.44 -5.53 -7.20
N ARG A 95 2.25 -6.46 -7.69
CA ARG A 95 3.57 -6.74 -7.14
C ARG A 95 4.59 -6.79 -8.25
N ILE A 96 5.84 -6.51 -7.90
CA ILE A 96 6.97 -6.66 -8.80
C ILE A 96 8.07 -7.46 -8.11
N LYS A 97 8.60 -8.47 -8.79
CA LYS A 97 9.71 -9.28 -8.29
C LYS A 97 11.03 -8.58 -8.57
N MET A 98 11.53 -7.83 -7.59
CA MET A 98 12.79 -7.08 -7.71
C MET A 98 13.34 -6.73 -6.34
N ASN A 99 14.66 -6.63 -6.20
CA ASN A 99 15.28 -6.39 -4.89
C ASN A 99 15.13 -4.94 -4.37
N LEU A 100 15.07 -3.96 -5.27
CA LEU A 100 15.13 -2.54 -4.92
C LEU A 100 14.53 -1.64 -6.01
N ILE A 101 13.54 -0.83 -5.66
CA ILE A 101 13.18 0.38 -6.43
C ILE A 101 14.15 1.50 -6.04
N PRO A 102 14.96 2.01 -6.97
CA PRO A 102 15.92 3.06 -6.65
C PRO A 102 15.23 4.39 -6.32
N ARG A 103 15.89 5.20 -5.49
CA ARG A 103 15.34 6.44 -4.91
C ARG A 103 14.86 7.47 -5.94
N ASP A 104 15.48 7.50 -7.12
CA ASP A 104 15.18 8.44 -8.21
C ASP A 104 13.80 8.18 -8.84
N ARG A 105 13.26 6.98 -8.66
CA ARG A 105 11.88 6.65 -9.05
C ARG A 105 10.84 7.06 -8.01
N ILE A 106 11.26 7.38 -6.79
CA ILE A 106 10.37 7.82 -5.71
C ILE A 106 10.19 9.33 -5.84
N VAL A 107 9.09 9.73 -6.47
CA VAL A 107 8.83 11.13 -6.85
C VAL A 107 8.27 11.94 -5.69
N ASN A 108 7.50 11.31 -4.81
CA ASN A 108 6.99 11.96 -3.60
C ASN A 108 6.87 10.96 -2.46
N THR A 109 6.93 11.50 -1.24
CA THR A 109 6.68 10.76 0.01
C THR A 109 5.93 11.66 0.96
N GLU A 110 4.79 11.20 1.43
CA GLU A 110 3.91 11.97 2.31
C GLU A 110 3.42 11.11 3.47
N ILE A 111 3.07 11.76 4.57
CA ILE A 111 2.38 11.12 5.69
C ILE A 111 0.90 11.39 5.49
N VAL A 112 0.11 10.33 5.42
CA VAL A 112 -1.34 10.43 5.21
C VAL A 112 -2.08 9.74 6.34
N HIS A 113 -3.20 10.35 6.73
CA HIS A 113 -4.12 9.73 7.67
C HIS A 113 -4.92 8.64 6.97
N VAL A 114 -5.04 7.50 7.67
CA VAL A 114 -5.86 6.38 7.26
C VAL A 114 -7.29 6.68 7.70
N ASN A 115 -8.20 6.81 6.73
CA ASN A 115 -9.61 6.88 7.05
C ASN A 115 -10.10 5.47 7.31
N ASN A 116 -10.14 5.07 8.58
CA ASN A 116 -10.73 3.80 8.98
C ASN A 116 -12.25 3.95 9.18
N PRO A 117 -13.09 3.52 8.22
CA PRO A 117 -14.54 3.60 8.37
C PRO A 117 -15.07 2.70 9.49
N TRP A 118 -14.27 1.73 9.95
CA TRP A 118 -14.60 0.82 11.03
C TRP A 118 -14.08 1.27 12.39
N LYS A 119 -13.40 2.43 12.48
CA LYS A 119 -12.82 2.92 13.74
C LYS A 119 -13.87 3.01 14.85
N GLU A 120 -14.98 3.67 14.56
CA GLU A 120 -16.09 3.79 15.53
C GLU A 120 -16.71 2.42 15.87
N PHE A 121 -16.73 1.48 14.93
CA PHE A 121 -17.22 0.13 15.17
C PHE A 121 -16.29 -0.64 16.12
N PHE A 122 -14.98 -0.59 15.92
CA PHE A 122 -14.00 -1.25 16.82
C PHE A 122 -14.00 -0.62 18.21
N GLU A 123 -13.98 0.71 18.30
CA GLU A 123 -14.02 1.46 19.56
C GLU A 123 -15.29 1.16 20.36
N LYS A 124 -16.45 1.10 19.70
CA LYS A 124 -17.75 0.86 20.35
C LYS A 124 -17.94 -0.57 20.82
N ASN A 125 -17.38 -1.55 20.12
CA ASN A 125 -17.58 -2.96 20.42
C ASN A 125 -16.52 -3.56 21.35
N HIS A 126 -15.58 -2.75 21.86
CA HIS A 126 -14.44 -3.24 22.68
C HIS A 126 -13.75 -4.45 22.05
N VAL A 127 -13.70 -4.48 20.72
CA VAL A 127 -12.92 -5.48 20.01
C VAL A 127 -11.48 -5.05 20.24
N GLU A 128 -10.84 -5.62 21.27
CA GLU A 128 -9.38 -5.56 21.38
C GLU A 128 -8.83 -5.97 20.01
N GLU A 129 -7.92 -5.16 19.46
CA GLU A 129 -7.25 -5.48 18.20
C GLU A 129 -6.74 -6.92 18.34
N VAL A 130 -7.36 -7.88 17.64
CA VAL A 130 -6.89 -9.27 17.64
C VAL A 130 -5.66 -9.29 16.76
N ILE A 131 -4.55 -8.75 17.26
CA ILE A 131 -3.22 -8.92 16.70
C ILE A 131 -2.68 -10.20 17.31
N GLY A 132 -3.23 -11.32 16.87
CA GLY A 132 -2.68 -12.64 17.11
C GLY A 132 -2.02 -13.12 15.84
N PHE A 133 -0.73 -12.81 15.64
CA PHE A 133 0.08 -13.75 14.89
C PHE A 133 0.10 -15.04 15.72
N PRO A 134 -0.32 -16.21 15.19
CA PRO A 134 0.01 -17.45 15.85
C PRO A 134 1.54 -17.54 15.91
N GLU A 135 2.10 -17.57 17.11
CA GLU A 135 3.49 -17.95 17.32
C GLU A 135 3.63 -19.42 16.90
N GLU A 136 4.37 -19.68 15.82
CA GLU A 136 5.01 -20.98 15.55
C GLU A 136 6.52 -20.77 15.36
#